data_AF-A0A9X8EFG3-F1
#
_entry.id   AF-A0A9X8EFG3-F1
#
_cell.length_a   1.000
_cell.length_b   1.000
_cell.length_c   1.000
_cell.angle_alpha   90.00
_cell.angle_beta   90.00
_cell.angle_gamma   90.00
#
_symmetry.space_group_name_H-M   'P 1'
#
loop_
_entity.id
_entity.type
_entity.pdbx_description
1 polymer ?
#
loop_
_entity_poly.entity_id
_entity_poly.type
_entity_poly.pdbx_seq_one_letter_code
_entity_poly.pdbx_strand_id
1 'polypeptide(L)'
;MMEQFYFVLTERCNLACSHCIRDSSPYRDETAEKAMILDALSQIRQDHAHSLVLLTGGEPTLHRHFDSILRHSLALGLQTKINSNGVTSFYKQNILEQWAGQPSLSVQISLDGTEAEHDLVRGAGTYRRALRTLARLRAQGISCSVSATVIDLDFFARIEQFIQPLDDLELTHIAIKRATYAGRASSGMEVCSQAWNQHVYALRKQPYKTRILAFPMYDFSRLQALGDDAIAELGRTITTKNCGAATAKVYIYPNGDVCSCTCFKAHPMGNLYQQSLSAILSQPLQIKVEHPTCQGCRYFAVCNGGCLGSGYQHTGELGEPDPRCPQIHAARGAIPAFNI
;
A
#
# COMPACT_ATOMS: atom_id res chain seq x y z
N MET A 1 -13.46 6.89 12.80
CA MET A 1 -12.45 6.27 13.68
C MET A 1 -11.34 5.76 12.78
N MET A 2 -10.07 5.89 13.17
CA MET A 2 -8.94 5.42 12.36
C MET A 2 -8.96 3.89 12.25
N GLU A 3 -8.79 3.34 11.05
CA GLU A 3 -8.84 1.91 10.79
C GLU A 3 -7.45 1.29 10.63
N GLN A 4 -6.46 2.05 10.15
CA GLN A 4 -5.14 1.52 9.83
C GLN A 4 -3.99 2.47 10.22
N PHE A 5 -2.97 1.93 10.87
CA PHE A 5 -1.77 2.65 11.28
C PHE A 5 -0.53 2.03 10.66
N TYR A 6 0.12 2.74 9.74
CA TYR A 6 1.32 2.27 9.07
C TYR A 6 2.55 2.81 9.78
N PHE A 7 3.30 1.95 10.47
CA PHE A 7 4.59 2.30 11.06
C PHE A 7 5.70 2.04 10.05
N VAL A 8 6.30 3.10 9.51
CA VAL A 8 7.55 3.04 8.75
C VAL A 8 8.68 2.93 9.78
N LEU A 9 9.02 1.69 10.19
CA LEU A 9 9.98 1.46 11.27
C LEU A 9 11.39 1.92 10.90
N THR A 10 11.76 1.79 9.64
CA THR A 10 13.05 2.20 9.12
C THR A 10 12.94 2.50 7.63
N GLU A 11 13.75 3.41 7.13
CA GLU A 11 13.93 3.67 5.70
C GLU A 11 15.00 2.75 5.08
N ARG A 12 15.74 2.01 5.92
CA ARG A 12 16.69 0.99 5.49
C ARG A 12 15.96 -0.19 4.86
N CYS A 13 16.45 -0.64 3.71
CA CYS A 13 16.01 -1.87 3.07
C CYS A 13 17.23 -2.68 2.63
N ASN A 14 17.14 -4.01 2.64
CA ASN A 14 18.21 -4.86 2.11
C ASN A 14 18.11 -5.04 0.58
N LEU A 15 17.14 -4.40 -0.07
CA LEU A 15 16.93 -4.37 -1.53
C LEU A 15 16.81 -2.90 -2.00
N ALA A 16 16.97 -2.68 -3.31
CA ALA A 16 16.83 -1.38 -3.95
C ALA A 16 15.85 -1.44 -5.13
N CYS A 17 14.61 -1.90 -4.89
CA CYS A 17 13.65 -2.19 -5.97
C CYS A 17 13.39 -0.95 -6.84
N SER A 18 13.32 -1.13 -8.16
CA SER A 18 13.16 -0.03 -9.13
C SER A 18 11.85 0.75 -8.96
N HIS A 19 10.76 0.11 -8.53
CA HIS A 19 9.47 0.77 -8.32
C HIS A 19 9.23 1.27 -6.88
N CYS A 20 10.26 1.37 -6.02
CA CYS A 20 10.05 1.62 -4.60
C CYS A 20 9.46 3.01 -4.33
N ILE A 21 8.22 3.03 -3.83
CA ILE A 21 7.47 4.27 -3.55
C ILE A 21 8.10 5.18 -2.49
N ARG A 22 9.00 4.65 -1.63
CA ARG A 22 9.69 5.40 -0.56
C ARG A 22 11.16 5.68 -0.85
N ASP A 23 11.66 5.20 -1.99
CA ASP A 23 13.09 5.24 -2.30
C ASP A 23 13.98 4.61 -1.20
N SER A 24 13.44 3.63 -0.46
CA SER A 24 14.19 2.91 0.57
C SER A 24 15.31 2.06 -0.05
N SER A 25 16.45 1.95 0.62
CA SER A 25 17.63 1.24 0.07
C SER A 25 18.59 0.79 1.18
N PRO A 26 19.65 0.01 0.85
CA PRO A 26 20.69 -0.35 1.81
C PRO A 26 21.53 0.83 2.31
N TYR A 27 21.43 1.99 1.64
CA TYR A 27 22.18 3.20 1.93
C TYR A 27 21.43 4.18 2.84
N ARG A 28 20.17 3.85 3.19
CA ARG A 28 19.38 4.58 4.17
C ARG A 28 19.52 3.94 5.55
N ASP A 29 19.42 4.77 6.59
CA ASP A 29 19.63 4.35 7.98
C ASP A 29 18.61 4.95 8.96
N GLU A 30 17.73 5.85 8.49
CA GLU A 30 16.73 6.49 9.33
C GLU A 30 15.80 5.44 9.94
N THR A 31 15.81 5.36 11.27
CA THR A 31 15.17 4.28 12.02
C THR A 31 14.45 4.86 13.23
N ALA A 32 13.20 4.46 13.40
CA ALA A 32 12.33 4.95 14.47
C ALA A 32 12.86 4.56 15.84
N GLU A 33 12.65 5.40 16.85
CA GLU A 33 12.97 5.03 18.21
C GLU A 33 11.97 4.01 18.75
N LYS A 34 12.48 2.98 19.44
CA LYS A 34 11.63 1.95 20.05
C LYS A 34 10.59 2.58 20.98
N ALA A 35 11.00 3.49 21.86
CA ALA A 35 10.12 4.12 22.85
C ALA A 35 8.92 4.82 22.18
N MET A 36 9.18 5.67 21.19
CA MET A 36 8.15 6.34 20.40
C MET A 36 7.13 5.35 19.80
N ILE A 37 7.61 4.22 19.25
CA ILE A 37 6.73 3.20 18.67
C ILE A 37 5.86 2.56 19.75
N LEU A 38 6.42 2.16 20.90
CA LEU A 38 5.66 1.51 21.98
C LEU A 38 4.59 2.45 22.56
N ASP A 39 4.94 3.72 22.74
CA ASP A 39 4.02 4.75 23.25
C ASP A 39 2.88 4.99 22.25
N ALA A 40 3.18 5.06 20.96
CA ALA A 40 2.17 5.19 19.91
C ALA A 40 1.25 3.96 19.83
N LEU A 41 1.80 2.74 19.95
CA LEU A 41 0.99 1.51 19.99
C LEU A 41 0.05 1.48 21.20
N SER A 42 0.51 1.95 22.36
CA SER A 42 -0.31 2.05 23.56
C SER A 42 -1.48 3.03 23.38
N GLN A 43 -1.22 4.20 22.79
CA GLN A 43 -2.27 5.16 22.42
C GLN A 43 -3.27 4.59 21.41
N ILE A 44 -2.78 3.88 20.38
CA ILE A 44 -3.65 3.20 19.40
C ILE A 44 -4.54 2.17 20.08
N ARG A 45 -4.01 1.38 21.02
CA ARG A 45 -4.81 0.39 21.75
C ARG A 45 -5.91 1.04 22.60
N GLN A 46 -5.64 2.21 23.16
CA GLN A 46 -6.58 2.96 23.98
C GLN A 46 -7.71 3.57 23.13
N ASP A 47 -7.37 4.26 22.05
CA ASP A 47 -8.32 5.09 21.29
C ASP A 47 -8.90 4.38 20.05
N HIS A 48 -8.21 3.34 19.56
CA HIS A 48 -8.48 2.67 18.28
C HIS A 48 -8.26 1.14 18.36
N ALA A 49 -8.80 0.52 19.40
CA ALA A 49 -8.57 -0.89 19.75
C ALA A 49 -8.82 -1.92 18.62
N HIS A 50 -9.69 -1.62 17.66
CA HIS A 50 -10.05 -2.50 16.54
C HIS A 50 -9.30 -2.19 15.24
N SER A 51 -8.36 -1.24 15.27
CA SER A 51 -7.57 -0.87 14.10
C SER A 51 -6.51 -1.93 13.76
N LEU A 52 -6.08 -1.92 12.50
CA LEU A 52 -4.98 -2.71 11.99
C LEU A 52 -3.67 -1.92 12.09
N VAL A 53 -2.70 -2.47 12.82
CA VAL A 53 -1.31 -1.97 12.81
C VAL A 53 -0.55 -2.63 11.68
N LEU A 54 0.06 -1.84 10.81
CA LEU A 54 0.92 -2.31 9.73
C LEU A 54 2.36 -1.93 10.03
N LEU A 55 3.20 -2.91 10.33
CA LEU A 55 4.64 -2.74 10.44
C LEU A 55 5.22 -2.80 9.03
N THR A 56 5.78 -1.68 8.58
CA THR A 56 6.31 -1.47 7.23
C THR A 56 7.63 -0.69 7.31
N GLY A 57 8.18 -0.28 6.17
CA GLY A 57 9.40 0.52 6.10
C GLY A 57 9.99 0.46 4.71
N GLY A 58 11.31 0.61 4.63
CA GLY A 58 12.09 -0.15 3.67
C GLY A 58 11.84 -1.64 3.91
N GLU A 59 12.56 -2.24 4.84
CA GLU A 59 12.25 -3.59 5.33
C GLU A 59 12.12 -3.58 6.87
N PRO A 60 10.91 -3.74 7.43
CA PRO A 60 10.68 -3.58 8.87
C PRO A 60 11.50 -4.56 9.71
N THR A 61 11.75 -5.76 9.21
CA THR A 61 12.52 -6.80 9.93
C THR A 61 14.00 -6.45 10.12
N LEU A 62 14.50 -5.38 9.49
CA LEU A 62 15.86 -4.85 9.72
C LEU A 62 15.95 -3.93 10.94
N HIS A 63 14.82 -3.50 11.49
CA HIS A 63 14.83 -2.68 12.71
C HIS A 63 15.42 -3.49 13.87
N ARG A 64 16.46 -2.97 14.55
CA ARG A 64 17.19 -3.71 15.60
C ARG A 64 16.32 -4.23 16.75
N HIS A 65 15.19 -3.58 17.00
CA HIS A 65 14.20 -3.99 18.01
C HIS A 65 12.90 -4.57 17.43
N PHE A 66 12.90 -5.03 16.18
CA PHE A 66 11.71 -5.50 15.48
C PHE A 66 10.92 -6.54 16.28
N ASP A 67 11.59 -7.58 16.81
CA ASP A 67 10.97 -8.62 17.63
C ASP A 67 10.24 -8.03 18.85
N SER A 68 10.90 -7.11 19.57
CA SER A 68 10.30 -6.46 20.73
C SER A 68 9.09 -5.58 20.39
N ILE A 69 9.12 -4.88 19.25
CA ILE A 69 8.00 -4.06 18.78
C ILE A 69 6.81 -4.95 18.42
N LEU A 70 7.07 -6.05 17.69
CA LEU A 70 6.05 -7.01 17.31
C LEU A 70 5.40 -7.67 18.54
N ARG A 71 6.20 -8.13 19.51
CA ARG A 71 5.68 -8.70 20.77
C ARG A 71 4.78 -7.70 21.49
N HIS A 72 5.20 -6.45 21.59
CA HIS A 72 4.42 -5.43 22.30
C HIS A 72 3.08 -5.15 21.60
N SER A 73 3.08 -4.99 20.27
CA SER A 73 1.84 -4.79 19.50
C SER A 73 0.85 -5.94 19.70
N LEU A 74 1.33 -7.19 19.66
CA LEU A 74 0.51 -8.38 19.86
C LEU A 74 0.04 -8.53 21.32
N ALA A 75 0.89 -8.20 22.30
CA ALA A 75 0.56 -8.25 23.73
C ALA A 75 -0.52 -7.22 24.12
N LEU A 76 -0.59 -6.10 23.41
CA LEU A 76 -1.70 -5.14 23.53
C LEU A 76 -3.02 -5.68 22.94
N GLY A 77 -3.00 -6.81 22.23
CA GLY A 77 -4.18 -7.39 21.58
C GLY A 77 -4.52 -6.73 20.24
N LEU A 78 -3.61 -5.95 19.66
CA LEU A 78 -3.80 -5.32 18.36
C LEU A 78 -3.68 -6.36 17.23
N GLN A 79 -4.44 -6.14 16.15
CA GLN A 79 -4.21 -6.86 14.90
C GLN A 79 -2.98 -6.27 14.22
N THR A 80 -1.98 -7.11 13.93
CA THR A 80 -0.70 -6.68 13.38
C THR A 80 -0.41 -7.37 12.05
N LYS A 81 -0.13 -6.57 11.03
CA LYS A 81 0.33 -7.04 9.71
C LYS A 81 1.75 -6.59 9.46
N ILE A 82 2.62 -7.51 9.05
CA ILE A 82 3.96 -7.19 8.58
C ILE A 82 3.93 -7.08 7.06
N ASN A 83 4.30 -5.93 6.51
CA ASN A 83 4.53 -5.75 5.08
C ASN A 83 6.03 -5.91 4.80
N SER A 84 6.42 -6.95 4.06
CA SER A 84 7.84 -7.31 3.91
C SER A 84 8.20 -7.72 2.49
N ASN A 85 9.48 -7.59 2.16
CA ASN A 85 10.08 -8.22 0.99
C ASN A 85 10.27 -9.75 1.16
N GLY A 86 10.19 -10.27 2.39
CA GLY A 86 10.22 -11.69 2.69
C GLY A 86 11.61 -12.34 2.58
N VAL A 87 12.70 -11.58 2.48
CA VAL A 87 14.02 -12.17 2.19
C VAL A 87 15.02 -12.10 3.35
N THR A 88 14.68 -11.51 4.49
CA THR A 88 15.60 -11.38 5.63
C THR A 88 15.73 -12.65 6.46
N SER A 89 16.70 -12.67 7.40
CA SER A 89 16.91 -13.78 8.33
C SER A 89 15.74 -13.99 9.30
N PHE A 90 14.89 -12.99 9.51
CA PHE A 90 13.70 -13.09 10.37
C PHE A 90 12.76 -14.23 9.94
N TYR A 91 12.73 -14.54 8.64
CA TYR A 91 11.89 -15.60 8.07
C TYR A 91 12.55 -16.99 8.06
N LYS A 92 13.60 -17.20 8.87
CA LYS A 92 14.13 -18.54 9.13
C LYS A 92 13.16 -19.32 10.03
N GLN A 93 13.10 -20.62 9.80
CA GLN A 93 12.19 -21.56 10.47
C GLN A 93 12.21 -21.41 12.00
N ASN A 94 13.40 -21.47 12.60
CA ASN A 94 13.60 -21.37 14.06
C ASN A 94 13.14 -20.02 14.67
N ILE A 95 13.07 -18.95 13.87
CA ILE A 95 12.55 -17.65 14.33
C ILE A 95 11.03 -17.62 14.17
N LEU A 96 10.47 -18.22 13.12
CA LEU A 96 9.03 -18.23 12.90
C LEU A 96 8.27 -19.14 13.88
N GLU A 97 8.91 -20.17 14.42
CA GLU A 97 8.34 -21.08 15.43
C GLU A 97 7.80 -20.35 16.66
N GLN A 98 8.42 -19.25 17.07
CA GLN A 98 7.94 -18.46 18.22
C GLN A 98 6.62 -17.70 17.96
N TRP A 99 6.17 -17.66 16.70
CA TRP A 99 4.95 -16.98 16.25
C TRP A 99 3.91 -17.96 15.70
N ALA A 100 4.16 -19.27 15.85
CA ALA A 100 3.30 -20.30 15.28
C ALA A 100 1.85 -20.16 15.78
N GLY A 101 0.90 -20.17 14.85
CA GLY A 101 -0.53 -20.07 15.14
C GLY A 101 -0.99 -18.75 15.75
N GLN A 102 -0.17 -17.68 15.78
CA GLN A 102 -0.57 -16.41 16.36
C GLN A 102 -1.72 -15.76 15.57
N PRO A 103 -2.95 -15.69 16.12
CA PRO A 103 -4.13 -15.34 15.33
C PRO A 103 -4.19 -13.86 14.94
N SER A 104 -3.59 -12.98 15.76
CA SER A 104 -3.53 -11.54 15.49
C SER A 104 -2.35 -11.13 14.61
N LEU A 105 -1.57 -12.08 14.10
CA LEU A 105 -0.43 -11.83 13.22
C LEU A 105 -0.73 -12.26 11.80
N SER A 106 -0.50 -11.35 10.85
CA SER A 106 -0.47 -11.67 9.43
C SER A 106 0.75 -11.09 8.73
N VAL A 107 1.16 -11.68 7.61
CA VAL A 107 2.30 -11.22 6.82
C VAL A 107 1.90 -11.03 5.35
N GLN A 108 2.18 -9.87 4.79
CA GLN A 108 2.08 -9.61 3.35
C GLN A 108 3.48 -9.63 2.75
N ILE A 109 3.72 -10.60 1.87
CA ILE A 109 4.97 -10.75 1.14
C ILE A 109 4.85 -10.07 -0.22
N SER A 110 5.84 -9.26 -0.56
CA SER A 110 5.93 -8.63 -1.87
C SER A 110 6.45 -9.65 -2.90
N LEU A 111 5.68 -9.92 -3.94
CA LEU A 111 6.03 -10.84 -5.03
C LEU A 111 5.42 -10.31 -6.33
N ASP A 112 6.20 -10.21 -7.41
CA ASP A 112 5.83 -9.46 -8.61
C ASP A 112 6.04 -10.33 -9.85
N GLY A 113 4.99 -11.01 -10.30
CA GLY A 113 5.04 -11.78 -11.53
C GLY A 113 5.89 -13.04 -11.43
N THR A 114 6.36 -13.49 -12.58
CA THR A 114 7.28 -14.63 -12.71
C THR A 114 8.63 -14.37 -12.03
N GLU A 115 9.46 -15.41 -11.87
CA GLU A 115 10.81 -15.28 -11.31
C GLU A 115 11.64 -14.20 -12.03
N ALA A 116 11.59 -14.20 -13.37
CA ALA A 116 12.32 -13.22 -14.18
C ALA A 116 11.83 -11.78 -13.96
N GLU A 117 10.52 -11.55 -13.92
CA GLU A 117 9.95 -10.22 -13.68
C GLU A 117 10.27 -9.71 -12.27
N HIS A 118 10.12 -10.57 -11.25
CA HIS A 118 10.38 -10.21 -9.88
C HIS A 118 11.86 -9.87 -9.65
N ASP A 119 12.77 -10.72 -10.13
CA ASP A 119 14.20 -10.56 -9.92
C ASP A 119 14.77 -9.38 -10.72
N LEU A 120 14.21 -9.06 -11.89
CA LEU A 120 14.53 -7.84 -12.63
C LEU A 120 14.26 -6.57 -11.82
N VAL A 121 13.15 -6.58 -11.07
CA VAL A 121 12.71 -5.42 -10.28
C VAL A 121 13.36 -5.36 -8.90
N ARG A 122 13.51 -6.51 -8.23
CA ARG A 122 13.85 -6.61 -6.79
C ARG A 122 15.24 -7.19 -6.51
N GLY A 123 15.91 -7.71 -7.53
CA GLY A 123 17.24 -8.30 -7.45
C GLY A 123 17.23 -9.82 -7.58
N ALA A 124 18.31 -10.37 -8.13
CA ALA A 124 18.45 -11.79 -8.43
C ALA A 124 18.25 -12.70 -7.20
N GLY A 125 17.50 -13.79 -7.40
CA GLY A 125 17.20 -14.81 -6.41
C GLY A 125 16.22 -14.39 -5.31
N THR A 126 15.61 -13.21 -5.41
CA THR A 126 14.65 -12.73 -4.39
C THR A 126 13.30 -13.43 -4.51
N TYR A 127 12.89 -13.81 -5.73
CA TYR A 127 11.65 -14.55 -5.98
C TYR A 127 11.60 -15.87 -5.19
N ARG A 128 12.62 -16.72 -5.37
CA ARG A 128 12.70 -18.02 -4.70
C ARG A 128 12.80 -17.87 -3.17
N ARG A 129 13.40 -16.80 -2.67
CA ARG A 129 13.47 -16.50 -1.23
C ARG A 129 12.10 -16.13 -0.69
N ALA A 130 11.35 -15.28 -1.40
CA ALA A 130 9.99 -14.90 -1.03
C ALA A 130 9.04 -16.10 -1.03
N LEU A 131 9.12 -17.00 -2.03
CA LEU A 131 8.34 -18.25 -2.05
C LEU A 131 8.67 -19.17 -0.86
N ARG A 132 9.96 -19.33 -0.53
CA ARG A 132 10.36 -20.10 0.67
C ARG A 132 9.79 -19.50 1.95
N THR A 133 9.74 -18.17 2.05
CA THR A 133 9.15 -17.47 3.19
C THR A 133 7.64 -17.72 3.27
N LEU A 134 6.90 -17.65 2.16
CA LEU A 134 5.47 -17.99 2.12
C LEU A 134 5.22 -19.42 2.63
N ALA A 135 5.97 -20.40 2.11
CA ALA A 135 5.86 -21.79 2.54
C ALA A 135 6.11 -21.95 4.05
N ARG A 136 7.14 -21.29 4.60
CA ARG A 136 7.44 -21.34 6.05
C ARG A 136 6.35 -20.69 6.90
N LEU A 137 5.84 -19.54 6.48
CA LEU A 137 4.74 -18.86 7.18
C LEU A 137 3.51 -19.77 7.27
N ARG A 138 3.13 -20.40 6.16
CA ARG A 138 2.03 -21.38 6.12
C ARG A 138 2.29 -22.60 7.00
N ALA A 139 3.51 -23.16 6.96
CA ALA A 139 3.89 -24.29 7.81
C ALA A 139 3.80 -23.97 9.31
N GLN A 140 3.90 -22.70 9.70
CA GLN A 140 3.72 -22.24 11.08
C GLN A 140 2.28 -21.79 11.38
N GLY A 141 1.32 -21.97 10.47
CA GLY A 141 -0.06 -21.51 10.64
C GLY A 141 -0.20 -19.99 10.69
N ILE A 142 0.80 -19.23 10.22
CA ILE A 142 0.76 -17.77 10.19
C ILE A 142 0.01 -17.33 8.92
N SER A 143 -1.02 -16.53 9.11
CA SER A 143 -1.81 -15.97 8.01
C SER A 143 -0.93 -15.13 7.08
N CYS A 144 -0.97 -15.39 5.78
CA CYS A 144 -0.18 -14.64 4.82
C CYS A 144 -0.94 -14.28 3.54
N SER A 145 -0.41 -13.28 2.83
CA SER A 145 -0.92 -12.78 1.55
C SER A 145 0.25 -12.35 0.67
N VAL A 146 -0.03 -12.22 -0.62
CA VAL A 146 0.92 -11.64 -1.58
C VAL A 146 0.42 -10.27 -2.03
N SER A 147 1.34 -9.33 -2.22
CA SER A 147 1.06 -8.07 -2.92
C SER A 147 2.03 -7.92 -4.10
N ALA A 148 1.46 -7.86 -5.30
CA ALA A 148 2.15 -7.57 -6.54
C ALA A 148 1.99 -6.10 -6.93
N THR A 149 3.06 -5.51 -7.43
CA THR A 149 3.09 -4.19 -8.04
C THR A 149 3.31 -4.32 -9.55
N VAL A 150 2.27 -4.01 -10.30
CA VAL A 150 2.27 -4.00 -11.76
C VAL A 150 2.91 -2.72 -12.24
N ILE A 151 4.05 -2.88 -12.88
CA ILE A 151 4.84 -1.80 -13.48
C ILE A 151 4.56 -1.63 -14.98
N ASP A 152 4.15 -2.72 -15.63
CA ASP A 152 3.83 -2.79 -17.04
C ASP A 152 2.69 -3.81 -17.27
N LEU A 153 1.90 -3.63 -18.33
CA LEU A 153 0.75 -4.47 -18.64
C LEU A 153 1.12 -5.86 -19.15
N ASP A 154 2.36 -6.12 -19.60
CA ASP A 154 2.80 -7.47 -19.98
C ASP A 154 2.76 -8.44 -18.79
N PHE A 155 2.73 -7.92 -17.56
CA PHE A 155 2.39 -8.69 -16.35
C PHE A 155 1.15 -9.56 -16.56
N PHE A 156 0.12 -9.04 -17.23
CA PHE A 156 -1.13 -9.77 -17.44
C PHE A 156 -1.02 -10.87 -18.50
N ALA A 157 -0.06 -10.79 -19.42
CA ALA A 157 0.20 -11.88 -20.37
C ALA A 157 0.74 -13.13 -19.68
N ARG A 158 1.37 -12.97 -18.51
CA ARG A 158 1.96 -14.05 -17.69
C ARG A 158 1.21 -14.27 -16.37
N ILE A 159 -0.02 -13.77 -16.26
CA ILE A 159 -0.77 -13.76 -15.01
C ILE A 159 -1.02 -15.16 -14.44
N GLU A 160 -1.27 -16.13 -15.31
CA GLU A 160 -1.48 -17.52 -14.91
C GLU A 160 -0.20 -18.13 -14.32
N GLN A 161 0.95 -17.87 -14.95
CA GLN A 161 2.27 -18.30 -14.45
C GLN A 161 2.61 -17.66 -13.10
N PHE A 162 2.07 -16.47 -12.82
CA PHE A 162 2.21 -15.81 -11.53
C PHE A 162 1.28 -16.39 -10.46
N ILE A 163 -0.02 -16.58 -10.77
CA ILE A 163 -1.02 -16.98 -9.77
C ILE A 163 -0.95 -18.48 -9.47
N GLN A 164 -0.77 -19.34 -10.49
CA GLN A 164 -0.85 -20.79 -10.33
C GLN A 164 0.09 -21.35 -9.25
N PRO A 165 1.38 -20.94 -9.14
CA PRO A 165 2.26 -21.42 -8.07
C PRO A 165 1.84 -20.95 -6.66
N LEU A 166 1.01 -19.93 -6.57
CA LEU A 166 0.54 -19.34 -5.32
C LEU A 166 -0.83 -19.87 -4.90
N ASP A 167 -1.62 -20.38 -5.84
CA ASP A 167 -3.04 -20.70 -5.64
C ASP A 167 -3.24 -21.85 -4.64
N ASP A 168 -2.25 -22.75 -4.54
CA ASP A 168 -2.24 -23.89 -3.61
C ASP A 168 -1.55 -23.58 -2.27
N LEU A 169 -1.04 -22.36 -2.06
CA LEU A 169 -0.36 -21.98 -0.81
C LEU A 169 -1.32 -21.51 0.29
N GLU A 170 -2.63 -21.67 0.10
CA GLU A 170 -3.66 -21.27 1.07
C GLU A 170 -3.50 -19.82 1.54
N LEU A 171 -3.13 -18.93 0.61
CA LEU A 171 -2.99 -17.50 0.90
C LEU A 171 -4.37 -16.92 1.20
N THR A 172 -4.42 -15.95 2.12
CA THR A 172 -5.68 -15.23 2.37
C THR A 172 -6.15 -14.44 1.14
N HIS A 173 -5.20 -13.90 0.37
CA HIS A 173 -5.42 -13.24 -0.90
C HIS A 173 -4.12 -12.94 -1.64
N ILE A 174 -4.23 -12.65 -2.93
CA ILE A 174 -3.22 -12.02 -3.77
C ILE A 174 -3.74 -10.64 -4.17
N ALA A 175 -3.08 -9.57 -3.72
CA ALA A 175 -3.39 -8.20 -4.12
C ALA A 175 -2.56 -7.80 -5.34
N ILE A 176 -3.21 -7.34 -6.41
CA ILE A 176 -2.55 -6.87 -7.63
C ILE A 176 -2.82 -5.36 -7.74
N LYS A 177 -1.76 -4.56 -7.60
CA LYS A 177 -1.83 -3.10 -7.54
C LYS A 177 -0.98 -2.50 -8.64
N ARG A 178 -1.37 -1.35 -9.16
CA ARG A 178 -0.52 -0.56 -10.05
C ARG A 178 0.59 0.13 -9.25
N ALA A 179 1.73 0.34 -9.88
CA ALA A 179 2.71 1.29 -9.37
C ALA A 179 2.08 2.68 -9.20
N THR A 180 2.50 3.36 -8.14
CA THR A 180 2.14 4.75 -7.85
C THR A 180 3.29 5.64 -8.31
N TYR A 181 3.00 6.78 -8.94
CA TYR A 181 3.99 7.83 -9.22
C TYR A 181 4.54 8.38 -7.89
N ALA A 182 5.64 7.83 -7.41
CA ALA A 182 6.33 8.27 -6.21
C ALA A 182 7.64 7.49 -6.03
N GLY A 183 8.60 8.09 -5.31
CA GLY A 183 9.91 7.49 -5.09
C GLY A 183 10.59 7.14 -6.42
N ARG A 184 11.15 5.93 -6.53
CA ARG A 184 11.81 5.48 -7.77
C ARG A 184 10.86 5.13 -8.91
N ALA A 185 9.55 5.03 -8.63
CA ALA A 185 8.52 4.85 -9.66
C ALA A 185 7.95 6.19 -10.18
N SER A 186 8.57 7.33 -9.85
CA SER A 186 8.05 8.67 -10.18
C SER A 186 8.01 8.95 -11.70
N SER A 187 8.89 8.34 -12.50
CA SER A 187 9.17 8.80 -13.87
C SER A 187 8.71 7.89 -15.02
N GLY A 188 7.88 6.84 -14.85
CA GLY A 188 7.70 5.95 -16.02
C GLY A 188 6.64 4.85 -16.00
N MET A 189 5.48 5.01 -15.37
CA MET A 189 4.49 3.91 -15.33
C MET A 189 3.05 4.39 -15.54
N GLU A 190 2.74 4.88 -16.75
CA GLU A 190 1.37 5.20 -17.14
C GLU A 190 0.68 3.99 -17.77
N VAL A 191 -0.09 3.28 -16.94
CA VAL A 191 -1.00 2.25 -17.43
C VAL A 191 -2.35 2.90 -17.79
N CYS A 192 -2.83 2.70 -19.02
CA CYS A 192 -4.16 3.16 -19.42
C CYS A 192 -5.25 2.52 -18.52
N SER A 193 -6.11 3.35 -17.91
CA SER A 193 -7.16 2.89 -17.00
C SER A 193 -8.15 1.92 -17.68
N GLN A 194 -8.45 2.12 -18.97
CA GLN A 194 -9.31 1.21 -19.73
C GLN A 194 -8.66 -0.17 -19.91
N ALA A 195 -7.39 -0.22 -20.32
CA ALA A 195 -6.64 -1.46 -20.49
C ALA A 195 -6.51 -2.21 -19.15
N TRP A 196 -6.16 -1.50 -18.07
CA TRP A 196 -6.14 -2.05 -16.71
C TRP A 196 -7.49 -2.70 -16.34
N ASN A 197 -8.60 -1.99 -16.57
CA ASN A 197 -9.94 -2.49 -16.22
C ASN A 197 -10.30 -3.77 -16.99
N GLN A 198 -9.92 -3.87 -18.27
CA GLN A 198 -10.13 -5.09 -19.05
C GLN A 198 -9.46 -6.30 -18.39
N HIS A 199 -8.20 -6.17 -17.98
CA HIS A 199 -7.48 -7.22 -17.28
C HIS A 199 -8.08 -7.53 -15.90
N VAL A 200 -8.47 -6.52 -15.13
CA VAL A 200 -9.14 -6.73 -13.83
C VAL A 200 -10.44 -7.51 -13.99
N TYR A 201 -11.26 -7.18 -15.00
CA TYR A 201 -12.50 -7.91 -15.25
C TYR A 201 -12.27 -9.33 -15.78
N ALA A 202 -11.24 -9.54 -16.59
CA ALA A 202 -10.84 -10.89 -17.02
C ALA A 202 -10.39 -11.75 -15.83
N LEU A 203 -9.59 -11.19 -14.92
CA LEU A 203 -9.14 -11.85 -13.70
C LEU A 203 -10.29 -12.30 -12.79
N ARG A 204 -11.34 -11.49 -12.65
CA ARG A 204 -12.50 -11.81 -11.81
C ARG A 204 -13.32 -13.02 -12.30
N LYS A 205 -13.14 -13.42 -13.56
CA LYS A 205 -13.83 -14.56 -14.15
C LYS A 205 -13.04 -15.87 -14.00
N GLN A 206 -11.79 -15.80 -13.53
CA GLN A 206 -10.93 -16.96 -13.40
C GLN A 206 -11.27 -17.77 -12.14
N PRO A 207 -11.25 -19.11 -12.18
CA PRO A 207 -11.68 -19.97 -11.08
C PRO A 207 -10.55 -20.24 -10.06
N TYR A 208 -9.78 -19.21 -9.69
CA TYR A 208 -8.69 -19.36 -8.71
C TYR A 208 -9.24 -19.67 -7.31
N LYS A 209 -8.56 -20.55 -6.57
CA LYS A 209 -8.90 -20.89 -5.18
C LYS A 209 -8.63 -19.72 -4.25
N THR A 210 -7.50 -19.06 -4.46
CA THR A 210 -7.04 -17.91 -3.70
C THR A 210 -7.78 -16.66 -4.16
N ARG A 211 -8.28 -15.90 -3.20
CA ARG A 211 -8.97 -14.63 -3.47
C ARG A 211 -8.03 -13.62 -4.14
N ILE A 212 -8.39 -13.16 -5.33
CA ILE A 212 -7.65 -12.11 -6.04
C ILE A 212 -8.27 -10.74 -5.73
N LEU A 213 -7.43 -9.82 -5.22
CA LEU A 213 -7.81 -8.42 -4.97
C LEU A 213 -7.21 -7.52 -6.05
N ALA A 214 -8.00 -7.25 -7.09
CA ALA A 214 -7.71 -6.25 -8.12
C ALA A 214 -8.94 -5.36 -8.34
N PHE A 215 -8.73 -4.05 -8.42
CA PHE A 215 -9.80 -3.06 -8.46
C PHE A 215 -9.73 -2.24 -9.76
N PRO A 216 -10.86 -2.08 -10.47
CA PRO A 216 -10.92 -1.21 -11.63
C PRO A 216 -10.76 0.26 -11.18
N MET A 217 -10.29 1.09 -12.10
CA MET A 217 -10.09 2.52 -11.90
C MET A 217 -10.87 3.29 -12.94
N TYR A 218 -11.64 4.30 -12.52
CA TYR A 218 -12.34 5.22 -13.43
C TYR A 218 -13.16 4.52 -14.53
N ASP A 219 -13.90 3.44 -14.21
CA ASP A 219 -14.82 2.82 -15.17
C ASP A 219 -16.06 3.73 -15.38
N PHE A 220 -15.87 4.79 -16.17
CA PHE A 220 -16.93 5.74 -16.46
C PHE A 220 -18.08 5.11 -17.22
N SER A 221 -17.85 4.09 -18.05
CA SER A 221 -18.93 3.39 -18.74
C SER A 221 -19.90 2.74 -17.76
N ARG A 222 -19.39 2.11 -16.69
CA ARG A 222 -20.25 1.58 -15.62
C ARG A 222 -20.88 2.68 -14.76
N LEU A 223 -20.13 3.74 -14.44
CA LEU A 223 -20.67 4.85 -13.65
C LEU A 223 -21.77 5.62 -14.40
N GLN A 224 -21.68 5.71 -15.73
CA GLN A 224 -22.70 6.31 -16.59
C GLN A 224 -24.02 5.54 -16.56
N ALA A 225 -23.96 4.22 -16.39
CA ALA A 225 -25.16 3.37 -16.27
C ALA A 225 -25.89 3.54 -14.93
N LEU A 226 -25.32 4.27 -13.96
CA LEU A 226 -25.96 4.55 -12.67
C LEU A 226 -26.79 5.84 -12.74
N GLY A 227 -27.95 5.83 -12.07
CA GLY A 227 -28.74 7.02 -11.79
C GLY A 227 -28.09 7.92 -10.74
N ASP A 228 -28.52 9.18 -10.66
CA ASP A 228 -27.94 10.17 -9.73
C ASP A 228 -28.08 9.78 -8.26
N ASP A 229 -29.20 9.16 -7.88
CA ASP A 229 -29.41 8.67 -6.49
C ASP A 229 -28.38 7.61 -6.10
N ALA A 230 -28.07 6.68 -7.02
CA ALA A 230 -27.07 5.65 -6.78
C ALA A 230 -25.66 6.25 -6.67
N ILE A 231 -25.34 7.26 -7.47
CA ILE A 231 -24.07 7.99 -7.38
C ILE A 231 -23.97 8.76 -6.06
N ALA A 232 -25.06 9.43 -5.65
CA ALA A 232 -25.12 10.16 -4.38
C ALA A 232 -24.90 9.23 -3.19
N GLU A 233 -25.50 8.04 -3.20
CA GLU A 233 -25.31 7.03 -2.14
C GLU A 233 -23.87 6.50 -2.10
N LEU A 234 -23.25 6.23 -3.24
CA LEU A 234 -21.83 5.84 -3.30
C LEU A 234 -20.91 6.92 -2.71
N GLY A 235 -21.25 8.20 -2.90
CA GLY A 235 -20.50 9.34 -2.35
C GLY A 235 -20.61 9.48 -0.82
N ARG A 236 -21.58 8.86 -0.17
CA ARG A 236 -21.77 8.91 1.30
C ARG A 236 -20.89 7.94 2.07
N THR A 237 -20.29 6.96 1.40
CA THR A 237 -19.48 5.93 2.07
C THR A 237 -18.10 6.52 2.44
N ILE A 238 -17.73 6.50 3.73
CA ILE A 238 -16.44 7.08 4.21
C ILE A 238 -15.22 6.46 3.50
N THR A 239 -15.31 5.19 3.12
CA THR A 239 -14.25 4.46 2.40
C THR A 239 -14.03 4.91 0.96
N THR A 240 -14.88 5.78 0.40
CA THR A 240 -14.72 6.33 -0.97
C THR A 240 -13.94 7.65 -1.01
N LYS A 241 -13.56 8.23 0.14
CA LYS A 241 -12.72 9.45 0.17
C LYS A 241 -11.22 9.10 0.11
N ASN A 242 -10.62 9.22 -1.08
CA ASN A 242 -9.16 9.23 -1.30
C ASN A 242 -8.40 8.09 -0.60
N CYS A 243 -8.85 6.85 -0.79
CA CYS A 243 -8.27 5.62 -0.22
C CYS A 243 -8.16 5.59 1.33
N GLY A 244 -8.92 6.45 2.02
CA GLY A 244 -8.89 6.58 3.47
C GLY A 244 -7.76 7.45 4.01
N ALA A 245 -7.00 8.15 3.15
CA ALA A 245 -5.92 9.02 3.61
C ALA A 245 -6.44 10.10 4.57
N ALA A 246 -5.83 10.22 5.76
CA ALA A 246 -6.23 11.10 6.86
C ALA A 246 -7.61 10.83 7.49
N THR A 247 -8.43 9.93 6.95
CA THR A 247 -9.79 9.65 7.45
C THR A 247 -9.93 8.26 8.05
N ALA A 248 -9.21 7.28 7.49
CA ALA A 248 -9.21 5.88 7.92
C ALA A 248 -7.80 5.30 8.02
N LYS A 249 -6.75 5.98 7.52
CA LYS A 249 -5.36 5.56 7.72
C LYS A 249 -4.37 6.72 7.85
N VAL A 250 -3.25 6.44 8.54
CA VAL A 250 -2.08 7.32 8.65
C VAL A 250 -0.76 6.53 8.57
N TYR A 251 0.32 7.25 8.28
CA TYR A 251 1.70 6.76 8.29
C TYR A 251 2.49 7.45 9.38
N ILE A 252 3.24 6.69 10.16
CA ILE A 252 4.13 7.18 11.22
C ILE A 252 5.57 6.90 10.76
N TYR A 253 6.38 7.95 10.62
CA TYR A 253 7.75 7.87 10.11
C TYR A 253 8.80 7.83 11.21
N PRO A 254 10.06 7.44 10.90
CA PRO A 254 11.14 7.36 11.88
C PRO A 254 11.40 8.62 12.69
N ASN A 255 11.23 9.79 12.06
CA ASN A 255 11.40 11.10 12.67
C ASN A 255 10.18 11.57 13.48
N GLY A 256 9.19 10.70 13.71
CA GLY A 256 7.98 11.00 14.48
C GLY A 256 6.87 11.65 13.66
N ASP A 257 7.10 11.98 12.39
CA ASP A 257 6.08 12.60 11.54
C ASP A 257 4.90 11.66 11.30
N VAL A 258 3.70 12.19 11.45
CA VAL A 258 2.45 11.51 11.13
C VAL A 258 1.87 12.09 9.86
N CYS A 259 1.88 11.33 8.77
CA CYS A 259 1.39 11.75 7.46
C CYS A 259 0.07 11.06 7.09
N SER A 260 -0.80 11.76 6.39
CA SER A 260 -2.07 11.21 5.88
C SER A 260 -1.87 10.19 4.74
N CYS A 261 -0.77 10.30 4.00
CA CYS A 261 -0.39 9.41 2.92
C CYS A 261 1.14 9.31 2.83
N THR A 262 1.64 8.18 2.34
CA THR A 262 3.08 8.03 2.06
C THR A 262 3.59 9.01 1.01
N CYS A 263 2.73 9.47 0.11
CA CYS A 263 3.07 10.47 -0.93
C CYS A 263 3.13 11.91 -0.38
N PHE A 264 2.64 12.17 0.84
CA PHE A 264 2.61 13.49 1.48
C PHE A 264 3.65 13.60 2.59
N LYS A 265 4.81 12.97 2.40
CA LYS A 265 5.88 12.98 3.42
C LYS A 265 6.37 14.41 3.74
N ALA A 266 6.34 15.32 2.77
CA ALA A 266 6.68 16.73 2.98
C ALA A 266 5.58 17.56 3.67
N HIS A 267 4.42 16.96 3.95
CA HIS A 267 3.26 17.63 4.57
C HIS A 267 2.73 16.79 5.75
N PRO A 268 3.51 16.66 6.84
CA PRO A 268 3.06 15.96 8.03
C PRO A 268 1.87 16.69 8.69
N MET A 269 0.98 15.93 9.32
CA MET A 269 -0.13 16.46 10.12
C MET A 269 0.33 16.89 11.52
N GLY A 270 1.47 16.36 11.97
CA GLY A 270 2.06 16.63 13.26
C GLY A 270 3.20 15.65 13.54
N ASN A 271 3.81 15.76 14.72
CA ASN A 271 4.98 14.98 15.08
C ASN A 271 4.85 14.40 16.51
N LEU A 272 5.11 13.10 16.66
CA LEU A 272 4.94 12.36 17.92
C LEU A 272 5.93 12.75 19.03
N TYR A 273 7.03 13.43 18.70
CA TYR A 273 7.92 14.00 19.71
C TYR A 273 7.42 15.33 20.28
N GLN A 274 6.36 15.89 19.69
CA GLN A 274 5.80 17.19 20.09
C GLN A 274 4.37 17.07 20.63
N GLN A 275 3.60 16.07 20.17
CA GLN A 275 2.16 15.96 20.40
C GLN A 275 1.75 14.49 20.57
N SER A 276 0.66 14.25 21.30
CA SER A 276 0.05 12.91 21.34
C SER A 276 -0.54 12.54 19.98
N LEU A 277 -0.62 11.24 19.68
CA LEU A 277 -1.23 10.76 18.44
C LEU A 277 -2.68 11.25 18.33
N SER A 278 -3.44 11.20 19.41
CA SER A 278 -4.83 11.67 19.46
C SER A 278 -4.95 13.16 19.10
N ALA A 279 -4.05 14.01 19.60
CA ALA A 279 -4.03 15.43 19.26
C ALA A 279 -3.75 15.66 17.77
N ILE A 280 -2.81 14.92 17.18
CA ILE A 280 -2.48 15.02 15.75
C ILE A 280 -3.68 14.58 14.89
N LEU A 281 -4.32 13.46 15.25
CA LEU A 281 -5.46 12.92 14.52
C LEU A 281 -6.73 13.79 14.63
N SER A 282 -6.81 14.66 15.62
CA SER A 282 -7.92 15.60 15.76
C SER A 282 -7.89 16.72 14.70
N GLN A 283 -6.76 16.90 14.01
CA GLN A 283 -6.55 17.92 12.98
C GLN A 283 -6.08 17.29 11.65
N PRO A 284 -6.94 16.51 10.97
CA PRO A 284 -6.56 15.81 9.74
C PRO A 284 -6.23 16.80 8.61
N LEU A 285 -5.21 16.47 7.80
CA LEU A 285 -4.84 17.26 6.62
C LEU A 285 -6.03 17.37 5.66
N GLN A 286 -6.50 18.60 5.46
CA GLN A 286 -7.55 18.92 4.49
C GLN A 286 -6.90 19.27 3.16
N ILE A 287 -7.10 18.41 2.14
CA ILE A 287 -6.66 18.70 0.77
C ILE A 287 -7.90 18.95 -0.08
N LYS A 288 -8.05 20.18 -0.54
CA LYS A 288 -9.14 20.58 -1.43
C LYS A 288 -8.70 20.40 -2.88
N VAL A 289 -9.59 19.86 -3.71
CA VAL A 289 -9.36 19.71 -5.15
C VAL A 289 -10.06 20.86 -5.88
N GLU A 290 -9.27 21.77 -6.45
CA GLU A 290 -9.77 22.98 -7.14
C GLU A 290 -9.47 22.94 -8.64
N HIS A 291 -9.57 21.76 -9.25
CA HIS A 291 -9.31 21.58 -10.68
C HIS A 291 -10.60 21.73 -11.51
N PRO A 292 -10.65 22.53 -12.59
CA PRO A 292 -11.87 22.78 -13.38
C PRO A 292 -12.55 21.50 -13.90
N THR A 293 -11.76 20.54 -14.39
CA THR A 293 -12.26 19.23 -14.85
C THR A 293 -12.96 18.45 -13.74
N CYS A 294 -12.52 18.59 -12.48
CA CYS A 294 -13.14 17.93 -11.33
C CYS A 294 -14.41 18.64 -10.88
N GLN A 295 -14.42 19.98 -10.88
CA GLN A 295 -15.57 20.78 -10.43
C GLN A 295 -16.82 20.58 -11.32
N GLY A 296 -16.63 20.35 -12.62
CA GLY A 296 -17.71 20.02 -13.54
C GLY A 296 -18.07 18.52 -13.62
N CYS A 297 -17.38 17.65 -12.87
CA CYS A 297 -17.53 16.20 -13.01
C CYS A 297 -18.72 15.68 -12.18
N ARG A 298 -19.69 15.02 -12.84
CA ARG A 298 -20.81 14.31 -12.21
C ARG A 298 -20.38 13.33 -11.10
N TYR A 299 -19.17 12.78 -11.19
CA TYR A 299 -18.66 11.74 -10.28
C TYR A 299 -17.75 12.27 -9.17
N PHE A 300 -17.59 13.60 -9.06
CA PHE A 300 -16.67 14.20 -8.10
C PHE A 300 -16.98 13.81 -6.65
N ALA A 301 -18.25 13.73 -6.27
CA ALA A 301 -18.68 13.31 -4.93
C ALA A 301 -18.25 11.89 -4.55
N VAL A 302 -17.99 11.02 -5.54
CA VAL A 302 -17.54 9.63 -5.34
C VAL A 302 -16.02 9.53 -5.38
N CYS A 303 -15.38 10.22 -6.32
CA CYS A 303 -13.96 10.09 -6.59
C CYS A 303 -13.08 11.04 -5.75
N ASN A 304 -13.60 12.24 -5.45
CA ASN A 304 -12.93 13.32 -4.73
C ASN A 304 -11.51 13.65 -5.24
N GLY A 305 -11.34 13.62 -6.57
CA GLY A 305 -10.06 13.86 -7.24
C GLY A 305 -9.15 12.63 -7.39
N GLY A 306 -9.54 11.45 -6.88
CA GLY A 306 -8.81 10.20 -7.08
C GLY A 306 -7.61 10.05 -6.16
N CYS A 307 -6.50 9.47 -6.64
CA CYS A 307 -5.26 9.43 -5.86
C CYS A 307 -4.57 10.80 -5.83
N LEU A 308 -4.92 11.65 -4.87
CA LEU A 308 -4.27 12.95 -4.65
C LEU A 308 -2.76 12.83 -4.40
N GLY A 309 -2.30 11.69 -3.87
CA GLY A 309 -0.87 11.41 -3.74
C GLY A 309 -0.15 11.32 -5.09
N SER A 310 -0.79 10.70 -6.09
CA SER A 310 -0.27 10.68 -7.46
C SER A 310 -0.37 12.04 -8.14
N GLY A 311 -1.43 12.82 -7.86
CA GLY A 311 -1.53 14.21 -8.30
C GLY A 311 -0.36 15.04 -7.82
N TYR A 312 -0.16 15.12 -6.50
CA TYR A 312 0.96 15.86 -5.88
C TYR A 312 2.34 15.39 -6.35
N GLN A 313 2.58 14.09 -6.46
CA GLN A 313 3.89 13.59 -6.89
C GLN A 313 4.17 13.87 -8.38
N HIS A 314 3.12 14.07 -9.17
CA HIS A 314 3.24 14.41 -10.58
C HIS A 314 3.43 15.93 -10.80
N THR A 315 2.78 16.77 -9.99
CA THR A 315 2.76 18.24 -10.20
C THR A 315 3.59 19.04 -9.19
N GLY A 316 3.88 18.47 -8.02
CA GLY A 316 4.43 19.19 -6.86
C GLY A 316 3.40 19.96 -6.04
N GLU A 317 2.12 19.95 -6.43
CA GLU A 317 1.07 20.79 -5.82
C GLU A 317 0.00 19.95 -5.13
N LEU A 318 -0.35 20.32 -3.89
CA LEU A 318 -1.44 19.69 -3.16
C LEU A 318 -2.78 20.06 -3.79
N GLY A 319 -3.71 19.10 -3.86
CA GLY A 319 -5.04 19.32 -4.43
C GLY A 319 -5.14 18.98 -5.91
N GLU A 320 -4.02 18.71 -6.57
CA GLU A 320 -4.03 18.23 -7.94
C GLU A 320 -4.66 16.82 -8.04
N PRO A 321 -5.57 16.60 -9.01
CA PRO A 321 -6.24 15.34 -9.16
C PRO A 321 -5.31 14.26 -9.73
N ASP A 322 -5.75 13.01 -9.61
CA ASP A 322 -5.02 11.87 -10.14
C ASP A 322 -4.77 12.01 -11.65
N PRO A 323 -3.49 12.02 -12.09
CA PRO A 323 -3.16 12.16 -13.51
C PRO A 323 -3.72 11.00 -14.36
N ARG A 324 -4.04 9.86 -13.76
CA ARG A 324 -4.55 8.66 -14.45
C ARG A 324 -6.05 8.69 -14.74
N CYS A 325 -6.76 9.72 -14.27
CA CYS A 325 -8.16 9.92 -14.58
C CYS A 325 -8.31 10.24 -16.08
N PRO A 326 -9.10 9.48 -16.86
CA PRO A 326 -9.29 9.74 -18.29
C PRO A 326 -9.74 11.16 -18.63
N GLN A 327 -10.56 11.80 -17.79
CA GLN A 327 -11.00 13.18 -18.00
C GLN A 327 -9.87 14.20 -17.76
N ILE A 328 -9.00 13.94 -16.77
CA ILE A 328 -7.81 14.78 -16.50
C ILE A 328 -6.78 14.61 -17.62
N HIS A 329 -6.52 13.37 -18.03
CA HIS A 329 -5.61 13.08 -19.13
C HIS A 329 -6.07 13.77 -20.44
N ALA A 330 -7.35 13.71 -20.78
CA ALA A 330 -7.90 14.38 -21.95
C ALA A 330 -7.78 15.93 -21.88
N ALA A 331 -7.99 16.52 -20.70
CA ALA A 331 -7.93 17.97 -20.52
C ALA A 331 -6.50 18.54 -20.60
N ARG A 332 -5.47 17.72 -20.34
CA ARG A 332 -4.05 18.13 -20.37
C ARG A 332 -3.45 18.21 -21.77
N GLY A 333 -4.10 17.66 -22.78
CA GLY A 333 -3.48 17.44 -24.09
C GLY A 333 -2.36 16.38 -24.04
N ALA A 334 -1.94 15.87 -25.20
CA ALA A 334 -0.89 14.85 -25.26
C ALA A 334 0.44 15.41 -24.72
N ILE A 335 0.86 14.97 -23.53
CA ILE A 335 2.22 15.21 -23.03
C ILE A 335 3.14 14.22 -23.77
N PRO A 336 4.32 14.64 -24.27
CA PRO A 336 5.25 13.75 -24.94
C PRO A 336 5.57 12.56 -24.03
N ALA A 337 5.59 11.36 -24.60
CA ALA A 337 6.10 10.19 -23.92
C ALA A 337 7.46 10.56 -23.28
N PHE A 338 7.56 10.41 -21.96
CA PHE A 338 8.86 10.46 -21.32
C PHE A 338 9.70 9.34 -21.93
N ASN A 339 10.69 9.72 -22.75
CA ASN A 339 11.62 8.78 -23.34
C ASN A 339 12.32 8.02 -22.19
N ILE A 340 12.14 6.71 -22.19
CA ILE A 340 12.74 5.73 -21.29
C ILE A 340 14.27 5.72 -21.47
#